data_AF-A0A432Q5F4-F1
#
_entry.id   AF-A0A432Q5F4-F1
#
_cell.length_a   1.000
_cell.length_b   1.000
_cell.length_c   1.000
_cell.angle_alpha   90.00
_cell.angle_beta   90.00
_cell.angle_gamma   90.00
#
_symmetry.space_group_name_H-M   'P 1'
#
loop_
_entity.id
_entity.type
_entity.pdbx_description
1 polymer ?
#
loop_
_entity_poly.entity_id
_entity_poly.type
_entity_poly.pdbx_seq_one_letter_code
_entity_poly.pdbx_strand_id
1 'polypeptide(L)'
;MSGKKSAKCPKAKEKSVCPLKVKLLEGTAMKNISKKERNDRCAIWVKAATLEYEVELKNMQIELMKLQKHMKHTGMRILAIFEGRDAAGKGGTIKRITAFLNPRNTRVVALSKPS
;
A
#
# COMPACT_ATOMS: atom_id res chain seq x y z
N MET A 1 -6.83 -45.59 36.62
CA MET A 1 -7.60 -45.20 35.43
C MET A 1 -7.69 -43.68 35.40
N SER A 2 -6.99 -43.06 34.47
CA SER A 2 -6.81 -41.60 34.36
C SER A 2 -8.04 -40.95 33.71
N GLY A 3 -8.75 -40.13 34.48
CA GLY A 3 -9.89 -39.35 33.99
C GLY A 3 -9.42 -38.15 33.17
N LYS A 4 -9.65 -38.18 31.86
CA LYS A 4 -9.47 -37.04 30.96
C LYS A 4 -10.46 -35.93 31.35
N LYS A 5 -9.98 -34.88 32.03
CA LYS A 5 -10.72 -33.62 32.16
C LYS A 5 -10.72 -32.93 30.79
N SER A 6 -11.87 -32.92 30.11
CA SER A 6 -12.07 -32.11 28.91
C SER A 6 -11.97 -30.63 29.31
N ALA A 7 -10.94 -29.96 28.82
CA ALA A 7 -10.77 -28.53 28.99
C ALA A 7 -11.91 -27.82 28.24
N LYS A 8 -12.83 -27.22 28.99
CA LYS A 8 -13.92 -26.38 28.48
C LYS A 8 -13.31 -25.26 27.63
N CYS A 9 -13.77 -25.15 26.39
CA CYS A 9 -13.47 -24.03 25.49
C CYS A 9 -13.93 -22.72 26.18
N PRO A 10 -13.05 -21.71 26.36
CA PRO A 10 -13.43 -20.49 27.05
C PRO A 10 -14.47 -19.72 26.21
N LYS A 11 -15.53 -19.27 26.89
CA LYS A 11 -16.71 -18.63 26.32
C LYS A 11 -16.34 -17.44 25.43
N ALA A 12 -17.04 -17.33 24.30
CA ALA A 12 -16.92 -16.25 23.32
C ALA A 12 -17.06 -14.88 24.01
N LYS A 13 -15.98 -14.10 24.02
CA LYS A 13 -16.00 -12.71 24.43
C LYS A 13 -16.66 -11.88 23.32
N GLU A 14 -17.54 -10.99 23.74
CA GLU A 14 -18.29 -10.04 22.93
C GLU A 14 -17.34 -9.37 21.91
N LYS A 15 -17.45 -9.79 20.63
CA LYS A 15 -16.60 -9.28 19.56
C LYS A 15 -16.96 -7.82 19.35
N SER A 16 -16.02 -6.92 19.55
CA SER A 16 -16.18 -5.51 19.16
C SER A 16 -16.67 -5.45 17.72
N VAL A 17 -17.85 -4.86 17.52
CA VAL A 17 -18.53 -4.84 16.23
C VAL A 17 -17.63 -4.09 15.24
N CYS A 18 -17.02 -4.82 14.31
CA CYS A 18 -16.19 -4.21 13.28
C CYS A 18 -17.12 -3.41 12.35
N PRO A 19 -16.93 -2.09 12.19
CA PRO A 19 -17.79 -1.31 11.33
C PRO A 19 -17.71 -1.83 9.89
N LEU A 20 -18.86 -2.06 9.26
CA LEU A 20 -19.02 -2.81 7.99
C LEU A 20 -18.40 -2.14 6.75
N LYS A 21 -17.54 -1.12 6.89
CA LYS A 21 -16.80 -0.52 5.76
C LYS A 21 -15.56 0.25 6.25
N VAL A 22 -14.46 -0.46 6.49
CA VAL A 22 -13.17 0.18 6.86
C VAL A 22 -12.30 0.35 5.61
N LYS A 23 -11.91 1.59 5.31
CA LYS A 23 -10.91 1.87 4.26
C LYS A 23 -9.52 1.88 4.90
N LEU A 24 -8.69 0.92 4.51
CA LEU A 24 -7.31 0.87 4.98
C LEU A 24 -6.45 1.93 4.30
N LEU A 25 -5.53 2.51 5.09
CA LEU A 25 -4.42 3.26 4.54
C LEU A 25 -3.42 2.30 3.89
N GLU A 26 -2.75 2.76 2.85
CA GLU A 26 -1.79 1.96 2.08
C GLU A 26 -0.66 1.41 2.96
N GLY A 27 -0.35 0.13 2.78
CA GLY A 27 0.67 -0.57 3.55
C GLY A 27 0.27 -0.87 5.00
N THR A 28 -0.94 -0.50 5.44
CA THR A 28 -1.44 -0.86 6.78
C THR A 28 -1.63 -2.36 6.91
N ALA A 29 -2.15 -3.00 5.87
CA ALA A 29 -2.35 -4.44 5.85
C ALA A 29 -1.00 -5.17 5.93
N MET A 30 -0.04 -4.79 5.07
CA MET A 30 1.32 -5.33 5.09
C MET A 30 2.01 -5.16 6.45
N LYS A 31 1.94 -3.98 7.08
CA LYS A 31 2.58 -3.70 8.39
C LYS A 31 1.99 -4.52 9.55
N ASN A 32 0.80 -5.06 9.40
CA ASN A 32 0.08 -5.75 10.47
C ASN A 32 -0.09 -7.26 10.21
N ILE A 33 0.45 -7.81 9.12
CA ILE A 33 0.24 -9.20 8.69
C ILE A 33 0.60 -10.24 9.76
N SER A 34 1.66 -9.99 10.54
CA SER A 34 2.16 -10.89 11.59
C SER A 34 1.86 -10.41 13.01
N LYS A 35 1.04 -9.35 13.17
CA LYS A 35 0.73 -8.84 14.51
C LYS A 35 -0.20 -9.79 15.25
N LYS A 36 0.14 -10.03 16.52
CA LYS A 36 -0.68 -10.84 17.42
C LYS A 36 -2.07 -10.22 17.62
N GLU A 37 -3.05 -11.11 17.79
CA GLU A 37 -4.40 -10.75 18.19
C GLU A 37 -4.40 -10.00 19.51
N ARG A 38 -5.31 -9.03 19.63
CA ARG A 38 -5.40 -8.11 20.75
C ARG A 38 -6.86 -7.73 20.93
N ASN A 39 -7.31 -7.61 22.18
CA ASN A 39 -8.71 -7.34 22.50
C ASN A 39 -9.20 -5.98 21.96
N ASP A 40 -8.29 -5.02 21.75
CA ASP A 40 -8.54 -3.69 21.17
C ASP A 40 -8.51 -3.65 19.64
N ARG A 41 -8.29 -4.79 18.96
CA ARG A 41 -8.18 -4.84 17.49
C ARG A 41 -9.14 -5.84 16.88
N CYS A 42 -9.69 -5.48 15.72
CA CYS A 42 -10.47 -6.37 14.88
C CYS A 42 -9.60 -6.91 13.73
N ALA A 43 -9.62 -8.22 13.52
CA ALA A 43 -9.05 -8.85 12.33
C ALA A 43 -9.98 -8.59 11.13
N ILE A 44 -9.40 -8.18 10.01
CA ILE A 44 -10.11 -7.93 8.76
C ILE A 44 -9.53 -8.79 7.64
N TRP A 45 -10.39 -9.23 6.74
CA TRP A 45 -9.98 -9.99 5.57
C TRP A 45 -9.57 -9.03 4.45
N VAL A 46 -8.38 -9.24 3.90
CA VAL A 46 -7.84 -8.51 2.75
C VAL A 46 -7.52 -9.52 1.66
N LYS A 47 -7.77 -9.16 0.40
CA LYS A 47 -7.45 -10.02 -0.74
C LYS A 47 -5.94 -10.24 -0.81
N ALA A 48 -5.50 -11.48 -1.03
CA ALA A 48 -4.07 -11.82 -1.16
C ALA A 48 -3.38 -10.98 -2.24
N ALA A 49 -3.99 -10.84 -3.42
CA ALA A 49 -3.48 -10.01 -4.51
C ALA A 49 -3.24 -8.54 -4.11
N THR A 50 -4.02 -7.98 -3.18
CA THR A 50 -3.79 -6.63 -2.68
C THR A 50 -2.52 -6.55 -1.84
N LEU A 51 -2.25 -7.56 -1.01
CA LEU A 51 -1.02 -7.64 -0.22
C LEU A 51 0.20 -7.80 -1.12
N GLU A 52 0.12 -8.69 -2.10
CA GLU A 52 1.19 -8.92 -3.10
C GLU A 52 1.52 -7.62 -3.85
N TYR A 53 0.49 -6.94 -4.36
CA TYR A 53 0.63 -5.64 -5.01
C TYR A 53 1.32 -4.60 -4.12
N GLU A 54 0.92 -4.49 -2.85
CA GLU A 54 1.54 -3.52 -1.93
C GLU A 54 3.03 -3.83 -1.69
N VAL A 55 3.41 -5.11 -1.63
CA VAL A 55 4.80 -5.55 -1.47
C VAL A 55 5.62 -5.16 -2.70
N GLU A 56 5.13 -5.49 -3.88
CA GLU A 56 5.83 -5.19 -5.13
C GLU A 56 5.94 -3.69 -5.37
N LEU A 57 4.85 -2.94 -5.17
CA LEU A 57 4.83 -1.49 -5.30
C LEU A 57 5.89 -0.83 -4.42
N LYS A 58 6.02 -1.27 -3.15
CA LYS A 58 7.03 -0.74 -2.23
C LYS A 58 8.44 -1.03 -2.72
N ASN A 59 8.70 -2.23 -3.23
CA ASN A 59 10.02 -2.59 -3.76
C ASN A 59 10.37 -1.71 -4.98
N MET A 60 9.43 -1.54 -5.92
CA MET A 60 9.64 -0.67 -7.08
C MET A 60 9.87 0.79 -6.69
N GLN A 61 9.16 1.30 -5.67
CA GLN A 61 9.35 2.66 -5.17
C GLN A 61 10.74 2.87 -4.54
N ILE A 62 11.29 1.84 -3.88
CA ILE A 62 12.68 1.87 -3.37
C ILE A 62 13.67 1.98 -4.54
N GLU A 63 13.49 1.19 -5.59
CA GLU A 63 14.35 1.26 -6.77
C GLU A 63 14.23 2.60 -7.52
N LEU A 64 13.03 3.17 -7.62
CA LEU A 64 12.83 4.52 -8.17
C LEU A 64 13.58 5.60 -7.38
N MET A 65 13.62 5.51 -6.04
CA MET A 65 14.41 6.43 -5.23
C MET A 65 15.91 6.29 -5.47
N LYS A 66 16.41 5.05 -5.61
CA LYS A 66 17.82 4.79 -5.96
C LYS A 66 18.16 5.37 -7.33
N LEU A 67 17.28 5.19 -8.32
CA LEU A 67 17.42 5.77 -9.65
C LEU A 67 17.45 7.31 -9.58
N GLN A 68 16.54 7.94 -8.84
CA GLN A 68 16.52 9.40 -8.67
C GLN A 68 17.83 9.90 -8.04
N LYS A 69 18.36 9.20 -7.03
CA LYS A 69 19.64 9.52 -6.42
C LYS A 69 20.78 9.41 -7.44
N HIS A 70 20.81 8.34 -8.21
CA HIS A 70 21.81 8.14 -9.26
C HIS A 70 21.76 9.25 -10.31
N MET A 71 20.58 9.58 -10.83
CA MET A 71 20.38 10.67 -11.79
C MET A 71 20.90 12.03 -11.27
N LYS A 72 20.71 12.31 -9.98
CA LYS A 72 21.24 13.53 -9.35
C LYS A 72 22.77 13.56 -9.38
N HIS A 73 23.42 12.41 -9.16
CA HIS A 73 24.88 12.31 -9.17
C HIS A 73 25.46 12.38 -10.59
N THR A 74 24.79 11.80 -11.58
CA THR A 74 25.26 11.76 -12.98
C THR A 74 24.80 12.94 -13.83
N GLY A 75 23.82 13.71 -13.37
CA GLY A 75 23.20 14.78 -14.16
C GLY A 75 22.21 14.28 -15.22
N MET A 76 21.86 12.98 -15.21
CA MET A 76 20.90 12.40 -16.14
C MET A 76 19.48 12.94 -15.91
N ARG A 77 18.69 13.00 -16.98
CA ARG A 77 17.30 13.48 -16.98
C ARG A 77 16.39 12.44 -17.63
N ILE A 78 15.18 12.27 -17.07
CA ILE A 78 14.15 11.36 -17.58
C ILE A 78 12.88 12.17 -17.83
N LEU A 79 12.26 11.93 -18.99
CA LEU A 79 10.91 12.37 -19.31
C LEU A 79 10.01 11.15 -19.45
N ALA A 80 8.89 11.13 -18.73
CA ALA A 80 7.87 10.10 -18.84
C ALA A 80 6.58 10.72 -19.36
N ILE A 81 6.08 10.22 -20.49
CA ILE A 81 4.85 10.67 -21.13
C ILE A 81 3.76 9.62 -20.85
N PHE A 82 2.61 10.06 -20.35
CA PHE A 82 1.48 9.20 -20.00
C PHE A 82 0.29 9.50 -20.90
N GLU A 83 0.04 8.62 -21.86
CA GLU A 83 -1.08 8.71 -22.80
C GLU A 83 -2.15 7.65 -22.50
N GLY A 84 -3.35 7.84 -23.06
CA GLY A 84 -4.44 6.87 -22.98
C GLY A 84 -5.82 7.49 -22.91
N ARG A 85 -6.86 6.65 -22.93
CA ARG A 85 -8.26 7.09 -22.86
C ARG A 85 -8.61 7.73 -21.50
N ASP A 86 -9.74 8.43 -21.47
CA ASP A 86 -10.33 8.89 -20.22
C ASP A 86 -10.62 7.70 -19.30
N ALA A 87 -10.45 7.92 -17.99
CA ALA A 87 -10.56 6.89 -16.95
C ALA A 87 -9.60 5.68 -17.05
N ALA A 88 -8.60 5.69 -17.94
CA ALA A 88 -7.59 4.60 -18.04
C ALA A 88 -6.65 4.47 -16.82
N GLY A 89 -6.75 5.35 -15.82
CA GLY A 89 -5.95 5.28 -14.59
C GLY A 89 -4.61 6.03 -14.62
N LYS A 90 -4.36 6.86 -15.64
CA LYS A 90 -3.12 7.65 -15.79
C LYS A 90 -2.71 8.42 -14.53
N GLY A 91 -3.65 9.15 -13.93
CA GLY A 91 -3.40 9.92 -12.71
C GLY A 91 -3.07 9.06 -11.48
N GLY A 92 -3.64 7.86 -11.40
CA GLY A 92 -3.31 6.89 -10.35
C GLY A 92 -1.87 6.41 -10.48
N THR A 93 -1.45 6.04 -11.70
CA THR A 93 -0.08 5.62 -12.00
C THR A 93 0.93 6.72 -11.68
N ILE A 94 0.69 7.94 -12.16
CA ILE A 94 1.55 9.10 -11.86
C ILE A 94 1.69 9.27 -10.35
N LYS A 95 0.57 9.24 -9.61
CA LYS A 95 0.57 9.35 -8.14
C LYS A 95 1.42 8.27 -7.47
N ARG A 96 1.43 7.03 -7.98
CA ARG A 96 2.25 5.93 -7.42
C ARG A 96 3.74 6.10 -7.69
N ILE A 97 4.10 6.56 -8.88
CA ILE A 97 5.48 6.83 -9.26
C ILE A 97 6.05 7.98 -8.43
N THR A 98 5.29 9.06 -8.25
CA THR A 98 5.79 10.27 -7.59
C THR A 98 5.65 10.26 -6.06
N ALA A 99 4.97 9.27 -5.47
CA ALA A 99 4.63 9.25 -4.04
C ALA A 99 5.84 9.39 -3.09
N PHE A 100 6.98 8.80 -3.45
CA PHE A 100 8.19 8.79 -2.62
C PHE A 100 9.39 9.51 -3.25
N LEU A 101 9.21 10.13 -4.41
CA LEU A 101 10.26 10.89 -5.07
C LEU A 101 10.38 12.29 -4.47
N ASN A 102 11.60 12.83 -4.44
CA ASN A 102 11.82 14.20 -3.99
C ASN A 102 11.13 15.19 -4.96
N PRO A 103 10.19 16.03 -4.49
CA PRO A 103 9.43 16.95 -5.36
C PRO A 103 10.28 18.07 -5.94
N ARG A 104 11.46 18.39 -5.37
CA ARG A 104 12.36 19.40 -5.93
C ARG A 104 12.98 18.97 -7.26
N ASN A 105 13.12 17.65 -7.45
CA ASN A 105 13.78 17.05 -8.60
C ASN A 105 12.78 16.34 -9.54
N THR A 106 11.50 16.30 -9.18
CA THR A 106 10.45 15.60 -9.94
C THR A 106 9.31 16.55 -10.19
N ARG A 107 8.93 16.73 -11.45
CA ARG A 107 7.84 17.64 -11.83
C ARG A 107 6.78 16.85 -12.59
N VAL A 108 5.53 17.03 -12.20
CA VAL A 108 4.36 16.55 -12.94
C VAL A 108 3.80 17.76 -13.68
N VAL A 109 3.68 17.65 -15.00
CA VAL A 109 3.13 18.71 -15.85
C VAL A 109 1.83 18.19 -16.45
N ALA A 110 0.76 18.97 -16.28
CA ALA A 110 -0.49 18.78 -17.00
C ALA A 110 -0.56 19.86 -18.08
N LEU A 111 -0.46 19.44 -19.34
CA LEU A 111 -0.54 20.37 -20.48
C LEU A 111 -2.00 20.82 -20.64
N SER A 112 -2.19 22.13 -20.67
CA SER A 112 -3.49 22.76 -20.95
C SER A 112 -3.60 23.10 -22.44
N LYS A 113 -4.78 23.59 -22.84
CA LYS A 113 -5.01 24.04 -24.21
C LYS A 113 -3.95 25.08 -24.61
N PRO A 114 -3.30 24.93 -25.79
CA PRO A 114 -2.35 25.92 -26.27
C PRO A 114 -3.04 27.29 -26.50
N SER A 115 -2.29 28.36 -26.27
CA SER A 115 -2.68 29.74 -26.55
C SER A 115 -2.63 30.05 -28.05
#